data_AF-A0A0H1RF93-F1
#
_entry.id   AF-A0A0H1RF93-F1
#
_cell.length_a   1.000
_cell.length_b   1.000
_cell.length_c   1.000
_cell.angle_alpha   90.00
_cell.angle_beta   90.00
_cell.angle_gamma   90.00
#
_symmetry.space_group_name_H-M   'P 1'
#
loop_
_entity.id
_entity.type
_entity.pdbx_description
1 polymer ?
#
loop_
_entity_poly.entity_id
_entity_poly.type
_entity_poly.pdbx_seq_one_letter_code
_entity_poly.pdbx_strand_id
1 'polypeptide(L)'
;MRVAPYACMAVAVHKPSLLLTDAFKKPYYLYFYIARLLLERVSWFCRFNKPADDPGNGKASFIFSSRRGLQVEGITEYPDLLRRKADSRSLYPDLAHNKIHWPALEREVELLQNKELIGLQLADAMASGLGKAIEPSQYYTTECRYIRHLKPIVFRRHKSYLSYGKILPAPHRQFARRRAL
;
A
#
# COMPACT_ATOMS: atom_id res chain seq x y z
N MET A 1 -22.27 17.34 -1.74
CA MET A 1 -21.05 16.94 -2.47
C MET A 1 -21.20 15.46 -2.79
N ARG A 2 -21.28 15.05 -4.08
CA ARG A 2 -21.37 13.62 -4.42
C ARG A 2 -20.06 12.96 -3.98
N VAL A 3 -20.14 12.03 -3.03
CA VAL A 3 -18.99 11.20 -2.63
C VAL A 3 -18.75 10.25 -3.79
N ALA A 4 -17.55 10.27 -4.37
CA ALA A 4 -17.21 9.30 -5.40
C ALA A 4 -17.38 7.88 -4.82
N PRO A 5 -17.89 6.90 -5.59
CA PRO A 5 -18.11 5.54 -5.10
C PRO A 5 -16.80 4.76 -4.87
N TYR A 6 -15.66 5.45 -4.86
CA TYR A 6 -14.32 4.89 -4.70
C TYR A 6 -13.45 5.86 -3.91
N ALA A 7 -12.44 5.29 -3.24
CA ALA A 7 -11.43 6.04 -2.51
C ALA A 7 -10.03 5.55 -2.91
N CYS A 8 -9.09 6.48 -3.00
CA CYS A 8 -7.70 6.20 -3.35
C CYS A 8 -6.79 6.35 -2.13
N MET A 9 -5.78 5.49 -2.06
CA MET A 9 -4.69 5.56 -1.09
C MET A 9 -3.38 5.31 -1.80
N ALA A 10 -2.32 5.91 -1.29
CA ALA A 10 -0.98 5.73 -1.84
C ALA A 10 0.06 5.77 -0.72
N VAL A 11 1.14 5.02 -0.90
CA VAL A 11 2.31 5.04 -0.04
C VAL A 11 3.50 5.44 -0.88
N ALA A 12 4.27 6.42 -0.43
CA ALA A 12 5.47 6.88 -1.10
C ALA A 12 6.68 6.69 -0.18
N VAL A 13 7.79 6.26 -0.75
CA VAL A 13 9.02 6.05 0.02
C VAL A 13 10.19 6.74 -0.65
N HIS A 14 11.02 7.39 0.15
CA HIS A 14 12.26 7.98 -0.34
C HIS A 14 13.33 6.88 -0.43
N LYS A 15 13.44 6.25 -1.61
CA LYS A 15 14.35 5.11 -1.85
C LYS A 15 15.79 5.37 -1.36
N PRO A 16 16.43 6.53 -1.63
CA PRO A 16 17.79 6.79 -1.16
C PRO A 16 17.95 6.68 0.36
N SER A 17 16.94 7.07 1.14
CA SER A 17 16.98 6.93 2.59
C SER A 17 16.82 5.50 3.10
N LEU A 18 16.31 4.58 2.27
CA LEU A 18 16.09 3.17 2.63
C LEU A 18 17.24 2.26 2.17
N LEU A 19 17.89 2.59 1.05
CA LEU A 19 18.99 1.80 0.47
C LEU A 19 20.27 1.80 1.32
N LEU A 20 20.31 2.56 2.42
CA LEU A 20 21.32 2.43 3.47
C LEU A 20 21.25 1.06 4.19
N THR A 21 20.20 0.27 3.96
CA THR A 21 20.04 -1.08 4.53
C THR A 21 20.15 -2.14 3.42
N ASP A 22 21.09 -3.09 3.55
CA ASP A 22 21.29 -4.16 2.55
C ASP A 22 20.05 -5.02 2.31
N ALA A 23 19.13 -5.11 3.28
CA ALA A 23 17.88 -5.82 3.14
C ALA A 23 17.03 -5.33 1.95
N PHE A 24 17.03 -4.03 1.65
CA PHE A 24 16.25 -3.45 0.55
C PHE A 24 16.94 -3.54 -0.82
N LYS A 25 18.17 -4.07 -0.87
CA LYS A 25 18.85 -4.41 -2.13
C LYS A 25 18.39 -5.75 -2.70
N LYS A 26 17.76 -6.61 -1.87
CA LYS A 26 17.16 -7.88 -2.32
C LYS A 26 16.02 -7.60 -3.32
N PRO A 27 15.91 -8.36 -4.44
CA PRO A 27 14.84 -8.20 -5.40
C PRO A 27 13.45 -8.21 -4.74
N TYR A 28 12.58 -7.30 -5.17
CA TYR A 28 11.17 -7.16 -4.72
C TYR A 28 10.93 -6.91 -3.24
N TYR A 29 11.97 -6.89 -2.40
CA TYR A 29 11.81 -6.74 -0.96
C TYR A 29 11.21 -5.39 -0.57
N LEU A 30 11.68 -4.32 -1.21
CA LEU A 30 11.10 -2.98 -1.05
C LEU A 30 9.64 -2.94 -1.55
N TYR A 31 9.33 -3.63 -2.65
CA TYR A 31 7.98 -3.70 -3.18
C TYR A 31 7.02 -4.34 -2.17
N PHE A 32 7.35 -5.53 -1.66
CA PHE A 32 6.55 -6.22 -0.66
C PHE A 32 6.42 -5.43 0.63
N TYR A 33 7.49 -4.77 1.07
CA TYR A 33 7.45 -3.89 2.24
C TYR A 33 6.45 -2.73 2.08
N ILE A 34 6.44 -2.06 0.91
CA ILE A 34 5.48 -1.00 0.61
C ILE A 34 4.07 -1.57 0.45
N ALA A 35 3.92 -2.71 -0.22
CA ALA A 35 2.64 -3.41 -0.40
C ALA A 35 2.01 -3.74 0.96
N ARG A 36 2.79 -4.23 1.93
CA ARG A 36 2.33 -4.44 3.32
C ARG A 36 1.83 -3.15 3.97
N LEU A 37 2.55 -2.04 3.82
CA LEU A 37 2.12 -0.74 4.36
C LEU A 37 0.81 -0.28 3.73
N LEU A 38 0.65 -0.45 2.42
CA LEU A 38 -0.59 -0.14 1.71
C LEU A 38 -1.73 -1.04 2.16
N LEU A 39 -1.49 -2.35 2.26
CA LEU A 39 -2.47 -3.35 2.71
C LEU A 39 -2.95 -3.08 4.14
N GLU A 40 -2.06 -2.66 5.03
CA GLU A 40 -2.42 -2.20 6.38
C GLU A 40 -3.43 -1.05 6.32
N ARG A 41 -3.17 -0.06 5.46
CA ARG A 41 -4.07 1.11 5.27
C ARG A 41 -5.41 0.73 4.65
N VAL A 42 -5.40 -0.10 3.60
CA VAL A 42 -6.63 -0.58 2.96
C VAL A 42 -7.47 -1.42 3.93
N SER A 43 -6.86 -2.32 4.70
CA SER A 43 -7.58 -3.15 5.67
C SER A 43 -8.34 -2.32 6.72
N TRP A 44 -7.76 -1.19 7.16
CA TRP A 44 -8.43 -0.28 8.08
C TRP A 44 -9.59 0.44 7.42
N PHE A 45 -9.44 0.84 6.16
CA PHE A 45 -10.52 1.45 5.40
C PHE A 45 -11.71 0.51 5.25
N CYS A 46 -11.46 -0.73 4.82
CA CYS A 46 -12.50 -1.76 4.69
C CYS A 46 -13.20 -2.02 6.02
N ARG A 47 -12.45 -2.08 7.13
CA ARG A 47 -13.01 -2.21 8.48
C ARG A 47 -13.97 -1.06 8.83
N PHE A 48 -13.58 0.18 8.57
CA PHE A 48 -14.36 1.36 8.99
C PHE A 48 -15.52 1.71 8.06
N ASN A 49 -15.47 1.26 6.81
CA ASN A 49 -16.48 1.57 5.79
C ASN A 49 -17.27 0.33 5.37
N LYS A 50 -17.31 -0.70 6.22
CA LYS A 50 -18.14 -1.88 6.00
C LYS A 50 -19.61 -1.43 5.92
N PRO A 51 -20.32 -1.66 4.81
CA PRO A 51 -21.74 -1.35 4.73
C PRO A 51 -22.52 -2.16 5.77
N ALA A 52 -23.50 -1.54 6.42
CA ALA A 52 -24.37 -2.22 7.38
C ALA A 52 -25.20 -3.33 6.69
N ASP A 53 -25.64 -3.04 5.47
CA ASP A 53 -26.49 -3.90 4.65
C ASP A 53 -25.70 -4.56 3.51
N ASP A 54 -24.47 -5.02 3.79
CA ASP A 54 -23.67 -5.75 2.80
C ASP A 54 -24.26 -7.16 2.57
N PRO A 55 -24.77 -7.48 1.37
CA PRO A 55 -25.30 -8.82 1.07
C PRO A 55 -24.20 -9.88 0.96
N GLY A 56 -22.93 -9.48 0.90
CA GLY A 56 -21.78 -10.37 0.83
C GLY A 56 -21.28 -10.86 2.20
N ASN A 57 -20.08 -11.46 2.20
CA ASN A 57 -19.41 -11.92 3.42
C ASN A 57 -18.82 -10.76 4.26
N GLY A 58 -18.97 -9.50 3.81
CA GLY A 58 -18.45 -8.32 4.49
C GLY A 58 -16.93 -8.17 4.47
N LYS A 59 -16.24 -8.85 3.53
CA LYS A 59 -14.79 -8.82 3.35
C LYS A 59 -14.45 -8.22 2.00
N ALA A 60 -13.33 -7.51 1.94
CA ALA A 60 -12.82 -6.97 0.69
C ALA A 60 -11.89 -7.98 0.00
N SER A 61 -12.18 -8.28 -1.26
CA SER A 61 -11.24 -8.92 -2.18
C SER A 61 -10.10 -7.94 -2.49
N PHE A 62 -8.91 -8.47 -2.82
CA PHE A 62 -7.79 -7.62 -3.20
C PHE A 62 -7.11 -8.14 -4.45
N ILE A 63 -6.98 -7.21 -5.40
CA ILE A 63 -6.47 -7.45 -6.74
C ILE A 63 -5.19 -6.65 -6.89
N PHE A 64 -4.11 -7.32 -7.26
CA PHE A 64 -2.86 -6.67 -7.62
C PHE A 64 -2.77 -6.50 -9.13
N SER A 65 -2.24 -5.35 -9.56
CA SER A 65 -1.78 -5.21 -10.95
C SER A 65 -0.55 -6.10 -11.14
N SER A 66 -0.63 -7.00 -12.11
CA SER A 66 0.52 -7.80 -12.55
C SER A 66 1.62 -6.90 -13.08
N ARG A 67 2.87 -7.30 -12.85
CA ARG A 67 4.07 -6.54 -13.23
C ARG A 67 5.13 -7.48 -13.78
N ARG A 68 5.76 -7.09 -14.89
CA ARG A 68 6.86 -7.86 -15.50
C ARG A 68 7.97 -8.10 -14.47
N GLY A 69 8.38 -9.36 -14.33
CA GLY A 69 9.45 -9.81 -13.43
C GLY A 69 8.99 -10.26 -12.05
N LEU A 70 7.79 -9.87 -11.58
CA LEU A 70 7.26 -10.32 -10.31
C LEU A 70 6.50 -11.62 -10.51
N GLN A 71 7.01 -12.72 -9.93
CA GLN A 71 6.38 -14.03 -10.01
C GLN A 71 5.00 -14.03 -9.34
N VAL A 72 4.05 -14.70 -9.98
CA VAL A 72 2.64 -14.76 -9.56
C VAL A 72 2.55 -15.35 -8.15
N GLU A 73 3.27 -16.44 -7.93
CA GLU A 73 3.37 -17.19 -6.67
C GLU A 73 3.82 -16.29 -5.52
N GLY A 74 4.81 -15.44 -5.78
CA GLY A 74 5.33 -14.52 -4.78
C GLY A 74 4.32 -13.49 -4.28
N ILE A 75 3.35 -13.07 -5.12
CA ILE A 75 2.32 -12.10 -4.72
C ILE A 75 1.14 -12.78 -4.04
N THR A 76 0.69 -13.92 -4.56
CA THR A 76 -0.47 -14.64 -4.03
C THR A 76 -0.18 -15.25 -2.67
N GLU A 77 1.05 -15.69 -2.42
CA GLU A 77 1.47 -16.24 -1.12
C GLU A 77 1.77 -15.16 -0.07
N TYR A 78 2.04 -13.92 -0.49
CA TYR A 78 2.53 -12.87 0.40
C TYR A 78 1.58 -12.53 1.56
N PRO A 79 0.26 -12.37 1.37
CA PRO A 79 -0.66 -12.11 2.48
C PRO A 79 -0.72 -13.26 3.48
N ASP A 80 -0.67 -14.51 3.00
CA ASP A 80 -0.66 -15.69 3.85
C ASP A 80 0.63 -15.75 4.69
N LEU A 81 1.78 -15.42 4.09
CA LEU A 81 3.04 -15.26 4.81
C LEU A 81 2.93 -14.18 5.90
N LEU A 82 2.37 -13.01 5.58
CA LEU A 82 2.18 -11.93 6.54
C LEU A 82 1.24 -12.30 7.69
N ARG A 83 0.19 -13.10 7.41
CA ARG A 83 -0.76 -13.58 8.42
C ARG A 83 -0.09 -14.56 9.38
N ARG A 84 0.57 -15.60 8.86
CA ARG A 84 1.33 -16.58 9.68
C ARG A 84 2.36 -15.92 10.58
N LYS A 85 3.09 -14.93 10.05
CA LYS A 85 4.08 -14.18 10.84
C LYS A 85 3.45 -13.26 11.88
N ALA A 86 2.25 -12.73 11.64
CA ALA A 86 1.52 -11.92 12.63
C ALA A 86 1.04 -12.78 13.82
N ASP A 87 0.59 -14.01 13.54
CA ASP A 87 0.16 -14.97 14.57
C ASP A 87 1.37 -15.50 15.38
N SER A 88 2.52 -15.63 14.73
CA SER A 88 3.78 -16.10 15.32
C SER A 88 4.60 -14.97 15.96
N ARG A 89 3.96 -14.14 16.79
CA ARG A 89 4.54 -12.89 17.33
C ARG A 89 5.83 -13.08 18.13
N SER A 90 6.00 -14.25 18.77
CA SER A 90 7.22 -14.63 19.50
C SER A 90 8.42 -14.87 18.57
N LEU A 91 8.18 -15.42 17.38
CA LEU A 91 9.21 -15.75 16.38
C LEU A 91 9.58 -14.53 15.52
N TYR A 92 8.67 -13.56 15.37
CA TYR A 92 8.88 -12.37 14.53
C TYR A 92 8.53 -11.07 15.29
N PRO A 93 9.34 -10.66 16.28
CA PRO A 93 9.05 -9.48 17.09
C PRO A 93 8.99 -8.19 16.26
N ASP A 94 9.71 -8.10 15.14
CA ASP A 94 9.65 -6.94 14.24
C ASP A 94 8.33 -6.83 13.45
N LEU A 95 7.64 -7.96 13.26
CA LEU A 95 6.32 -8.05 12.64
C LEU A 95 5.18 -8.06 13.67
N ALA A 96 5.48 -8.01 14.97
CA ALA A 96 4.52 -7.72 16.03
C ALA A 96 3.78 -6.38 15.82
N HIS A 97 4.32 -5.51 14.97
CA HIS A 97 3.73 -4.25 14.56
C HIS A 97 2.96 -4.34 13.24
N ASN A 98 2.74 -5.53 12.68
CA ASN A 98 1.79 -5.71 11.59
C ASN A 98 0.39 -5.39 12.13
N LYS A 99 -0.21 -4.30 11.65
CA LYS A 99 -1.53 -3.85 12.09
C LYS A 99 -2.61 -4.12 11.04
N ILE A 100 -2.36 -4.99 10.07
CA ILE A 100 -3.37 -5.38 9.07
C ILE A 100 -4.58 -5.97 9.78
N HIS A 101 -5.77 -5.48 9.44
CA HIS A 101 -7.03 -6.01 9.95
C HIS A 101 -7.51 -7.16 9.04
N TRP A 102 -6.95 -8.35 9.25
CA TRP A 102 -7.25 -9.54 8.46
C TRP A 102 -8.74 -9.90 8.35
N PRO A 103 -9.59 -9.73 9.39
CA PRO A 103 -11.02 -10.05 9.27
C PRO A 103 -11.79 -9.20 8.26
N ALA A 104 -11.24 -8.05 7.82
CA ALA A 104 -11.87 -7.20 6.81
C ALA A 104 -11.44 -7.54 5.37
N LEU A 105 -10.55 -8.51 5.20
CA LEU A 105 -10.00 -8.90 3.91
C LEU A 105 -10.34 -10.36 3.61
N GLU A 106 -10.53 -10.68 2.34
CA GLU A 106 -10.56 -12.06 1.89
C GLU A 106 -9.18 -12.71 2.03
N ARG A 107 -9.08 -14.00 1.70
CA ARG A 107 -7.80 -14.69 1.71
C ARG A 107 -7.14 -14.66 0.34
N GLU A 108 -7.95 -14.82 -0.69
CA GLU A 108 -7.52 -14.98 -2.06
C GLU A 108 -7.03 -13.66 -2.65
N VAL A 109 -6.01 -13.78 -3.48
CA VAL A 109 -5.35 -12.67 -4.16
C VAL A 109 -5.52 -12.89 -5.64
N GLU A 110 -6.06 -11.91 -6.33
CA GLU A 110 -6.12 -11.95 -7.79
C GLU A 110 -5.02 -11.09 -8.39
N LEU A 111 -4.55 -11.52 -9.57
CA LEU A 111 -3.56 -10.80 -10.36
C LEU A 111 -4.12 -10.55 -11.74
N LEU A 112 -4.29 -9.28 -12.07
CA LEU A 112 -4.84 -8.86 -13.35
C LEU A 112 -3.93 -7.80 -13.99
N GLN A 113 -3.96 -7.68 -15.30
CA GLN A 113 -3.31 -6.61 -16.04
C GLN A 113 -4.03 -5.29 -15.78
N ASN A 114 -3.28 -4.19 -15.78
CA ASN A 114 -3.82 -2.87 -15.52
C ASN A 114 -5.02 -2.51 -16.43
N LYS A 115 -4.99 -2.97 -17.69
CA LYS A 115 -6.05 -2.73 -18.68
C LYS A 115 -7.36 -3.49 -18.43
N GLU A 116 -7.36 -4.51 -17.57
CA GLU A 116 -8.52 -5.38 -17.36
C GLU A 116 -9.52 -4.79 -16.37
N LEU A 117 -9.09 -3.87 -15.50
CA LEU A 117 -9.97 -3.27 -14.49
C LEU A 117 -9.73 -1.77 -14.35
N ILE A 118 -10.82 -1.00 -14.41
CA ILE A 118 -10.82 0.46 -14.19
C ILE A 118 -10.21 0.82 -12.83
N GLY A 119 -10.42 -0.02 -11.80
CA GLY A 119 -9.82 0.18 -10.48
C GLY A 119 -8.28 0.15 -10.51
N LEU A 120 -7.69 -0.70 -11.36
CA LEU A 120 -6.23 -0.77 -11.53
C LEU A 120 -5.71 0.45 -12.28
N GLN A 121 -6.43 0.93 -13.30
CA GLN A 121 -6.10 2.17 -14.01
C GLN A 121 -6.15 3.38 -13.07
N LEU A 122 -7.16 3.44 -12.20
CA LEU A 122 -7.29 4.49 -11.20
C LEU A 122 -6.13 4.44 -10.19
N ALA A 123 -5.74 3.24 -9.74
CA ALA A 123 -4.59 3.06 -8.86
C ALA A 123 -3.29 3.53 -9.52
N ASP A 124 -3.10 3.24 -10.80
CA ASP A 124 -1.94 3.70 -11.58
C ASP A 124 -1.93 5.22 -11.77
N ALA A 125 -3.08 5.83 -12.09
CA ALA A 125 -3.23 7.28 -12.17
C ALA A 125 -2.91 7.97 -10.83
N MET A 126 -3.35 7.39 -9.71
CA MET A 126 -3.02 7.89 -8.37
C MET A 126 -1.51 7.78 -8.07
N ALA A 127 -0.89 6.64 -8.37
CA ALA A 127 0.54 6.45 -8.17
C ALA A 127 1.37 7.40 -9.02
N SER A 128 1.03 7.54 -10.30
CA SER A 128 1.68 8.46 -11.24
C SER A 128 1.50 9.93 -10.84
N GLY A 129 0.28 10.33 -10.47
CA GLY A 129 -0.01 11.68 -10.02
C GLY A 129 0.73 12.05 -8.73
N LEU A 130 0.84 11.10 -7.79
CA LEU A 130 1.65 11.29 -6.58
C LEU A 130 3.15 11.38 -6.92
N GLY A 131 3.66 10.50 -7.80
CA GLY A 131 5.04 10.53 -8.28
C GLY A 131 5.41 11.89 -8.87
N LYS A 132 4.59 12.41 -9.79
CA LYS A 132 4.80 13.75 -10.38
C LYS A 132 4.76 14.90 -9.37
N ALA A 133 4.04 14.74 -8.26
CA ALA A 133 3.96 15.76 -7.22
C ALA A 133 5.18 15.78 -6.29
N ILE A 134 5.90 14.66 -6.15
CA ILE A 134 7.01 14.52 -5.19
C ILE A 134 8.38 14.35 -5.85
N GLU A 135 8.45 13.81 -7.07
CA GLU A 135 9.68 13.63 -7.81
C GLU A 135 9.97 14.88 -8.64
N PRO A 136 11.16 15.51 -8.47
CA PRO A 136 11.57 16.61 -9.32
C PRO A 136 11.65 16.16 -10.78
N SER A 137 11.16 17.01 -11.68
CA SER A 137 11.33 16.86 -13.12
C SER A 137 12.79 17.10 -13.53
N GLN A 138 13.10 16.89 -14.82
CA GLN A 138 14.40 17.25 -15.39
C GLN A 138 14.76 18.74 -15.23
N TYR A 139 13.77 19.59 -14.94
CA TYR A 139 13.95 21.02 -14.68
C TYR A 139 13.90 21.36 -13.19
N TYR A 140 14.02 20.37 -12.30
CA TYR A 140 13.96 20.52 -10.84
C TYR A 140 12.64 21.11 -10.30
N THR A 141 11.56 20.97 -11.06
CA THR A 141 10.20 21.38 -10.67
C THR A 141 9.33 20.18 -10.32
N THR A 142 8.35 20.36 -9.44
CA THR A 142 7.33 19.33 -9.15
C THR A 142 5.97 19.75 -9.69
N GLU A 143 5.10 18.78 -10.00
CA GLU A 143 3.77 19.02 -10.54
C GLU A 143 2.67 18.53 -9.59
N CYS A 144 2.32 19.41 -8.65
CA CYS A 144 1.32 19.14 -7.63
C CYS A 144 -0.13 19.17 -8.14
N ARG A 145 -0.42 19.63 -9.37
CA ARG A 145 -1.80 19.72 -9.86
C ARG A 145 -2.47 18.36 -9.94
N TYR A 146 -1.75 17.32 -10.40
CA TYR A 146 -2.30 15.96 -10.50
C TYR A 146 -2.86 15.46 -9.16
N ILE A 147 -2.08 15.55 -8.08
CA ILE A 147 -2.55 15.10 -6.76
C ILE A 147 -3.64 16.02 -6.17
N ARG A 148 -3.62 17.32 -6.51
CA ARG A 148 -4.70 18.26 -6.13
C ARG A 148 -6.02 17.89 -6.78
N HIS A 149 -6.02 17.44 -8.04
CA HIS A 149 -7.22 16.96 -8.72
C HIS A 149 -7.74 15.63 -8.14
N LEU A 150 -6.85 14.78 -7.64
CA LEU A 150 -7.22 13.52 -6.96
C LEU A 150 -7.62 13.72 -5.49
N LYS A 151 -7.33 14.88 -4.89
CA LYS A 151 -7.65 15.21 -3.49
C LYS A 151 -9.09 14.87 -3.05
N PRO A 152 -10.15 15.03 -3.88
CA PRO A 152 -11.52 14.67 -3.50
C PRO A 152 -11.73 13.18 -3.21
N ILE A 153 -10.96 12.31 -3.88
CA ILE A 153 -11.09 10.84 -3.78
C ILE A 153 -10.02 10.22 -2.88
N VAL A 154 -8.99 10.97 -2.49
CA VAL A 154 -8.00 10.49 -1.52
C VAL A 154 -8.66 10.30 -0.16
N PHE A 155 -8.54 9.09 0.39
CA PHE A 155 -9.09 8.77 1.69
C PHE A 155 -8.46 9.62 2.80
N ARG A 156 -9.30 10.11 3.71
CA ARG A 156 -8.90 10.94 4.86
C ARG A 156 -9.49 10.35 6.11
N ARG A 157 -8.67 10.24 7.15
CA ARG A 157 -9.14 9.91 8.50
C ARG A 157 -8.89 11.11 9.40
N HIS A 158 -9.89 11.49 10.19
CA HIS A 158 -9.83 12.66 11.07
C HIS A 158 -9.33 13.94 10.34
N LYS A 159 -9.79 14.16 9.10
CA LYS A 159 -9.40 15.29 8.23
C LYS A 159 -7.91 15.33 7.84
N SER A 160 -7.13 14.29 8.13
CA SER A 160 -5.71 14.19 7.76
C SER A 160 -5.49 13.24 6.58
N TYR A 161 -4.73 13.72 5.58
CA TYR A 161 -4.29 12.93 4.43
C TYR A 161 -3.05 12.08 4.76
N LEU A 162 -2.24 12.52 5.73
CA LEU A 162 -1.03 11.82 6.17
C LEU A 162 -1.33 10.57 7.00
N SER A 163 -2.57 10.43 7.46
CA SER A 163 -3.01 9.24 8.18
C SER A 163 -2.92 7.97 7.30
N TYR A 164 -3.12 8.11 5.97
CA TYR A 164 -3.13 7.00 5.01
C TYR A 164 -2.12 7.18 3.88
N GLY A 165 -1.75 8.42 3.53
CA GLY A 165 -0.55 8.73 2.77
C GLY A 165 0.69 8.65 3.66
N LYS A 166 1.42 7.53 3.60
CA LYS A 166 2.69 7.41 4.34
C LYS A 166 3.83 7.80 3.42
N ILE A 167 4.41 8.96 3.66
CA ILE A 167 5.70 9.37 3.11
C ILE A 167 6.75 8.98 4.15
N LEU A 168 7.76 8.22 3.75
CA LEU A 168 8.90 7.88 4.61
C LEU A 168 10.11 8.75 4.20
N PRO A 169 10.25 9.98 4.74
CA PRO A 169 11.47 10.75 4.62
C PRO A 169 12.47 10.33 5.72
N ALA A 170 13.74 10.21 5.37
CA ALA A 170 14.89 10.03 6.28
C ALA A 170 15.11 8.62 6.90
N PRO A 171 16.37 8.25 7.21
CA PRO A 171 16.70 6.99 7.85
C PRO A 171 16.22 7.02 9.31
N HIS A 172 14.99 6.56 9.54
CA HIS A 172 14.53 6.30 10.89
C HIS A 172 15.45 5.20 11.47
N ARG A 173 16.33 5.55 12.41
CA ARG A 173 17.27 4.63 13.08
C ARG A 173 16.59 3.37 13.67
N GLN A 174 15.27 3.40 13.86
CA GLN A 174 14.47 2.22 14.25
C GLN A 174 14.33 1.15 13.16
N PHE A 175 14.68 1.42 11.89
CA PHE A 175 14.71 0.38 10.83
C PHE A 175 16.07 -0.32 10.73
N ALA A 176 17.17 0.37 11.05
CA ALA A 176 18.52 -0.22 11.01
C ALA A 176 18.75 -1.31 12.08
N ARG A 177 17.95 -1.31 13.16
CA ARG A 177 17.94 -2.39 14.17
C ARG A 177 17.00 -3.57 13.81
N ARG A 178 16.17 -3.43 12.78
CA ARG A 178 15.25 -4.49 12.33
C ARG A 178 16.02 -5.39 11.38
N ARG A 179 16.70 -6.37 11.97
CA ARG A 179 17.42 -7.40 11.21
C ARG A 179 16.44 -8.10 10.27
N ALA A 180 16.97 -8.39 9.10
CA ALA A 180 16.34 -8.98 7.94
C ALA A 180 15.35 -10.11 8.26
N LEU A 181 14.24 -10.12 7.50
CA LEU A 181 13.46 -11.33 7.23
C LEU A 181 14.30 -12.30 6.39
#